data_AF-A0A956PNH9-F1
#
_entry.id   AF-A0A956PNH9-F1
#
_cell.length_a   1.000
_cell.length_b   1.000
_cell.length_c   1.000
_cell.angle_alpha   90.00
_cell.angle_beta   90.00
_cell.angle_gamma   90.00
#
_symmetry.space_group_name_H-M   'P 1'
#
loop_
_entity.id
_entity.type
_entity.pdbx_description
1 polymer ?
#
loop_
_entity_poly.entity_id
_entity_poly.type
_entity_poly.pdbx_seq_one_letter_code
_entity_poly.pdbx_strand_id
1 'polypeptide(L)'
;MNISLRTNNARPRSVYSFEPRSYDGSGNNLDQVELGSSHTAFGRLASPAYKDGIAAPSGQDRPSARAVSNVVCEQADGDKSGKDLSGMVWLWGQFLDHDITLTPNGGQADFNIPVPAGDPYFDPRNTGTQTLSFARSVPFPGSGEDSPREQINAITSWIDGSMVYGSDQSRADALRSFQGGRMKTSEGDLLPYNTDGLANENPTRRPVESLFLAGDVRANENVALSSLHTVFMREHNRLADEISQDNPELDDEAVYQRARKMVGAQIQAITFNEFLPALLGDNAIPEYTGYNPEVDPTISNEFATAAYRLGHTMIENKIWRNEVTGEPRPEGDLEIKDAFFSPEKL
;
A
#
# COMPACT_ATOMS: atom_id res chain seq x y z
N MET A 1 -54.25 16.92 -21.18
CA MET A 1 -52.85 16.62 -21.53
C MET A 1 -51.98 17.74 -21.00
N ASN A 2 -51.46 17.59 -19.78
CA ASN A 2 -50.52 18.56 -19.19
C ASN A 2 -49.11 18.14 -19.58
N ILE A 3 -48.47 18.95 -20.44
CA ILE A 3 -47.05 18.83 -20.75
C ILE A 3 -46.30 19.51 -19.59
N SER A 4 -45.74 18.69 -18.70
CA SER A 4 -44.82 19.14 -17.67
C SER A 4 -43.51 19.55 -18.33
N LEU A 5 -43.20 20.85 -18.30
CA LEU A 5 -41.90 21.39 -18.65
C LEU A 5 -40.88 20.87 -17.63
N ARG A 6 -40.02 19.95 -18.07
CA ARG A 6 -38.84 19.55 -17.30
C ARG A 6 -37.94 20.77 -17.18
N THR A 7 -37.85 21.33 -15.98
CA THR A 7 -36.84 22.32 -15.63
C THR A 7 -35.47 21.67 -15.77
N ASN A 8 -34.70 22.20 -16.71
CA ASN A 8 -33.33 21.82 -16.97
C ASN A 8 -32.50 22.27 -15.74
N ASN A 9 -32.28 21.36 -14.79
CA ASN A 9 -31.30 21.57 -13.72
C ASN A 9 -29.91 21.56 -14.37
N ALA A 10 -29.46 22.73 -14.82
CA ALA A 10 -28.08 22.96 -15.16
C ALA A 10 -27.23 22.50 -13.96
N ARG A 11 -26.36 21.51 -14.17
CA ARG A 11 -25.34 21.14 -13.18
C ARG A 11 -24.61 22.43 -12.79
N PRO A 12 -24.39 22.71 -11.49
CA PRO A 12 -23.60 23.87 -11.10
C PRO A 12 -22.28 23.84 -11.87
N ARG A 13 -21.85 25.00 -12.39
CA ARG A 13 -20.52 25.13 -13.01
C ARG A 13 -19.51 24.53 -12.04
N SER A 14 -18.90 23.42 -12.44
CA SER A 14 -17.87 22.78 -11.66
C SER A 14 -16.80 23.81 -11.32
N VAL A 15 -16.49 23.97 -10.03
CA VAL A 15 -15.34 24.77 -9.55
C VAL A 15 -14.03 24.19 -10.11
N TYR A 16 -14.07 22.93 -10.54
CA TYR A 16 -13.00 22.20 -11.18
C TYR A 16 -13.10 22.24 -12.71
N SER A 17 -11.97 22.37 -13.39
CA SER A 17 -11.86 22.07 -14.83
C SER A 17 -11.77 20.56 -15.13
N PHE A 18 -11.87 19.70 -14.10
CA PHE A 18 -11.75 18.24 -14.18
C PHE A 18 -12.64 17.56 -13.12
N GLU A 19 -12.91 16.26 -13.27
CA GLU A 19 -13.61 15.48 -12.24
C GLU A 19 -12.58 14.85 -11.28
N PRO A 20 -12.63 15.15 -9.96
CA PRO A 20 -11.76 14.49 -8.99
C PRO A 20 -12.01 12.98 -8.93
N ARG A 21 -10.95 12.19 -8.81
CA ARG A 21 -11.08 10.73 -8.59
C ARG A 21 -11.76 10.50 -7.24
N SER A 22 -12.59 9.46 -7.13
CA SER A 22 -13.06 9.03 -5.81
C SER A 22 -11.89 8.55 -4.95
N TYR A 23 -12.09 8.41 -3.63
CA TYR A 23 -11.08 7.84 -2.73
C TYR A 23 -11.13 6.32 -2.71
N ASP A 24 -12.29 5.73 -2.98
CA ASP A 24 -12.48 4.28 -3.03
C ASP A 24 -12.18 3.67 -4.40
N GLY A 25 -11.76 4.47 -5.39
CA GLY A 25 -11.45 4.01 -6.74
C GLY A 25 -12.67 3.69 -7.63
N SER A 26 -13.89 3.82 -7.12
CA SER A 26 -15.13 3.63 -7.90
C SER A 26 -15.32 4.68 -8.99
N GLY A 27 -16.12 4.35 -10.01
CA GLY A 27 -16.48 5.25 -11.12
C GLY A 27 -15.35 5.52 -12.14
N ASN A 28 -14.20 4.85 -12.00
CA ASN A 28 -13.07 5.01 -12.92
C ASN A 28 -13.35 4.35 -14.28
N ASN A 29 -13.97 3.16 -14.29
CA ASN A 29 -14.55 2.57 -15.49
C ASN A 29 -16.05 2.95 -15.60
N LEU A 30 -16.46 3.45 -16.77
CA LEU A 30 -17.81 3.99 -16.97
C LEU A 30 -18.89 2.90 -17.09
N ASP A 31 -18.52 1.70 -17.56
CA ASP A 31 -19.44 0.58 -17.74
C ASP A 31 -19.44 -0.34 -16.52
N GLN A 32 -18.28 -0.48 -15.86
CA GLN A 32 -18.07 -1.29 -14.65
C GLN A 32 -17.64 -0.41 -13.49
N VAL A 33 -18.60 0.25 -12.84
CA VAL A 33 -18.35 1.30 -11.83
C VAL A 33 -17.51 0.82 -10.64
N GLU A 34 -17.59 -0.45 -10.25
CA GLU A 34 -16.83 -1.03 -9.13
C GLU A 34 -15.47 -1.62 -9.53
N LEU A 35 -15.08 -1.51 -10.81
CA LEU A 35 -13.85 -2.11 -11.28
C LEU A 35 -12.63 -1.42 -10.63
N GLY A 36 -11.82 -2.20 -9.92
CA GLY A 36 -10.64 -1.69 -9.20
C GLY A 36 -10.95 -0.88 -7.94
N SER A 37 -12.20 -0.80 -7.49
CA SER A 37 -12.54 -0.12 -6.23
C SER A 37 -12.01 -0.88 -5.01
N SER A 38 -11.89 -0.18 -3.87
CA SER A 38 -11.52 -0.79 -2.60
C SER A 38 -12.58 -1.78 -2.12
N HIS A 39 -12.17 -2.76 -1.32
CA HIS A 39 -13.01 -3.84 -0.81
C HIS A 39 -13.60 -4.76 -1.88
N THR A 40 -12.97 -4.85 -3.05
CA THR A 40 -13.31 -5.81 -4.11
C THR A 40 -12.49 -7.10 -4.01
N ALA A 41 -12.90 -8.15 -4.70
CA ALA A 41 -12.12 -9.38 -4.79
C ALA A 41 -10.90 -9.18 -5.69
N PHE A 42 -9.77 -9.80 -5.35
CA PHE A 42 -8.67 -9.90 -6.31
C PHE A 42 -9.09 -10.70 -7.56
N GLY A 43 -8.48 -10.37 -8.70
CA GLY A 43 -8.55 -11.19 -9.91
C GLY A 43 -7.75 -12.49 -9.76
N ARG A 44 -7.86 -13.40 -10.74
CA ARG A 44 -7.08 -14.63 -10.77
C ARG A 44 -6.52 -14.92 -12.15
N LEU A 45 -5.23 -15.26 -12.20
CA LEU A 45 -4.56 -15.79 -13.39
C LEU A 45 -4.74 -17.31 -13.51
N ALA A 46 -4.92 -18.00 -12.38
CA ALA A 46 -5.18 -19.43 -12.33
C ALA A 46 -6.32 -19.77 -11.35
N SER A 47 -7.01 -20.89 -11.60
CA SER A 47 -8.06 -21.37 -10.69
C SER A 47 -7.50 -21.66 -9.29
N PRO A 48 -8.24 -21.34 -8.21
CA PRO A 48 -7.78 -21.57 -6.85
C PRO A 48 -7.64 -23.07 -6.56
N ALA A 49 -6.53 -23.44 -5.91
CA ALA A 49 -6.20 -24.83 -5.59
C ALA A 49 -6.45 -25.15 -4.10
N TYR A 50 -7.72 -25.11 -3.67
CA TYR A 50 -8.11 -25.59 -2.34
C TYR A 50 -8.26 -27.11 -2.31
N LYS A 51 -8.01 -27.73 -1.14
CA LYS A 51 -8.06 -29.18 -0.97
C LYS A 51 -9.45 -29.76 -1.26
N ASP A 52 -10.47 -29.05 -0.83
CA ASP A 52 -11.89 -29.38 -1.02
C ASP A 52 -12.49 -28.68 -2.26
N GLY A 53 -11.67 -27.94 -3.01
CA GLY A 53 -12.12 -27.07 -4.10
C GLY A 53 -12.89 -25.82 -3.64
N ILE A 54 -13.05 -25.59 -2.34
CA ILE A 54 -13.86 -24.52 -1.77
C ILE A 54 -13.02 -23.60 -0.90
N ALA A 55 -12.59 -24.02 0.28
CA ALA A 55 -11.93 -23.13 1.23
C ALA A 55 -10.87 -23.81 2.09
N ALA A 56 -10.81 -25.14 2.16
CA ALA A 56 -9.78 -25.83 2.93
C ALA A 56 -8.41 -25.63 2.28
N PRO A 57 -7.42 -25.04 2.99
CA PRO A 57 -6.07 -24.87 2.46
C PRO A 57 -5.53 -26.19 1.92
N SER A 58 -4.79 -26.16 0.81
CA SER A 58 -4.12 -27.35 0.28
C SER A 58 -2.67 -27.44 0.78
N GLY A 59 -2.01 -28.55 0.45
CA GLY A 59 -0.57 -28.70 0.69
C GLY A 59 -0.20 -29.27 2.06
N GLN A 60 -1.09 -29.99 2.74
CA GLN A 60 -0.76 -30.70 3.99
C GLN A 60 0.36 -31.74 3.80
N ASP A 61 0.53 -32.25 2.58
CA ASP A 61 1.60 -33.21 2.24
C ASP A 61 2.89 -32.50 1.77
N ARG A 62 2.94 -31.16 1.82
CA ARG A 62 4.12 -30.36 1.45
C ARG A 62 4.95 -30.03 2.70
N PRO A 63 6.26 -29.73 2.55
CA PRO A 63 7.05 -29.19 3.66
C PRO A 63 6.40 -27.94 4.24
N SER A 64 6.56 -27.71 5.55
CA SER A 64 6.05 -26.50 6.19
C SER A 64 6.71 -25.25 5.60
N ALA A 65 6.00 -24.12 5.63
CA ALA A 65 6.55 -22.85 5.14
C ALA A 65 7.89 -22.48 5.83
N ARG A 66 8.05 -22.84 7.12
CA ARG A 66 9.32 -22.65 7.83
C ARG A 66 10.44 -23.56 7.31
N ALA A 67 10.14 -24.83 7.02
CA ALA A 67 11.12 -25.73 6.41
C ALA A 67 11.59 -25.21 5.05
N VAL A 68 10.67 -24.73 4.21
CA VAL A 68 11.00 -24.12 2.91
C VAL A 68 11.84 -22.84 3.11
N SER A 69 11.45 -21.97 4.05
CA SER A 69 12.19 -20.75 4.39
C SER A 69 13.64 -21.05 4.79
N ASN A 70 13.88 -22.07 5.62
CA ASN A 70 15.24 -22.45 6.01
C ASN A 70 16.07 -22.91 4.80
N VAL A 71 15.49 -23.67 3.87
CA VAL A 71 16.24 -24.21 2.72
C VAL A 71 16.45 -23.18 1.61
N VAL A 72 15.48 -22.29 1.39
CA VAL A 72 15.45 -21.40 0.22
C VAL A 72 15.88 -19.98 0.55
N CYS A 73 15.57 -19.50 1.76
CA CYS A 73 15.72 -18.09 2.15
C CYS A 73 16.81 -17.86 3.20
N GLU A 74 17.49 -18.91 3.68
CA GLU A 74 18.65 -18.73 4.56
C GLU A 74 19.76 -18.00 3.81
N GLN A 75 20.20 -16.87 4.36
CA GLN A 75 21.23 -16.01 3.79
C GLN A 75 22.27 -15.68 4.87
N ALA A 76 23.55 -15.91 4.55
CA ALA A 76 24.65 -15.74 5.51
C ALA A 76 25.14 -14.29 5.61
N ASP A 77 25.19 -13.55 4.49
CA ASP A 77 25.49 -12.11 4.42
C ASP A 77 24.89 -11.49 3.14
N GLY A 78 24.54 -10.21 3.19
CA GLY A 78 23.72 -9.52 2.19
C GLY A 78 24.33 -9.47 0.79
N ASP A 79 23.74 -10.22 -0.13
CA ASP A 79 24.10 -10.16 -1.54
C ASP A 79 23.73 -8.79 -2.10
N LYS A 80 24.71 -8.11 -2.71
CA LYS A 80 24.44 -6.88 -3.45
C LYS A 80 23.56 -7.21 -4.65
N SER A 81 22.64 -6.30 -4.98
CA SER A 81 21.88 -6.38 -6.22
C SER A 81 22.81 -6.55 -7.41
N GLY A 82 22.58 -7.57 -8.24
CA GLY A 82 23.33 -7.77 -9.49
C GLY A 82 23.10 -6.67 -10.55
N LYS A 83 22.23 -5.70 -10.25
CA LYS A 83 21.89 -4.54 -11.08
C LYS A 83 22.34 -3.20 -10.45
N ASP A 84 23.08 -3.22 -9.35
CA ASP A 84 23.55 -2.02 -8.62
C ASP A 84 22.41 -1.04 -8.25
N LEU A 85 21.21 -1.57 -7.97
CA LEU A 85 20.07 -0.77 -7.56
C LEU A 85 20.24 -0.25 -6.13
N SER A 86 19.85 1.00 -5.90
CA SER A 86 19.83 1.58 -4.54
C SER A 86 18.68 1.02 -3.70
N GLY A 87 18.79 1.14 -2.37
CA GLY A 87 17.71 0.81 -1.44
C GLY A 87 16.39 1.56 -1.69
N MET A 88 16.40 2.66 -2.46
CA MET A 88 15.18 3.34 -2.88
C MET A 88 14.28 2.44 -3.75
N VAL A 89 14.82 1.45 -4.46
CA VAL A 89 14.00 0.57 -5.31
C VAL A 89 13.09 -0.32 -4.48
N TRP A 90 13.59 -1.00 -3.45
CA TRP A 90 12.72 -1.83 -2.60
C TRP A 90 11.74 -0.95 -1.81
N LEU A 91 12.19 0.23 -1.37
CA LEU A 91 11.36 1.17 -0.63
C LEU A 91 10.20 1.72 -1.48
N TRP A 92 10.48 2.13 -2.72
CA TRP A 92 9.46 2.55 -3.67
C TRP A 92 8.51 1.39 -3.99
N GLY A 93 9.06 0.18 -4.17
CA GLY A 93 8.26 -1.03 -4.39
C GLY A 93 7.26 -1.29 -3.27
N GLN A 94 7.68 -1.16 -2.01
CA GLN A 94 6.79 -1.28 -0.84
C GLN A 94 5.75 -0.14 -0.80
N PHE A 95 6.19 1.11 -1.00
CA PHE A 95 5.30 2.27 -1.02
C PHE A 95 4.22 2.16 -2.10
N LEU A 96 4.59 1.64 -3.27
CA LEU A 96 3.66 1.37 -4.37
C LEU A 96 2.74 0.17 -4.06
N ASP A 97 3.24 -0.92 -3.47
CA ASP A 97 2.38 -2.05 -3.02
C ASP A 97 1.27 -1.55 -2.11
N HIS A 98 1.57 -0.57 -1.25
CA HIS A 98 0.62 0.02 -0.32
C HIS A 98 -0.41 0.94 -0.98
N ASP A 99 -0.26 1.24 -2.27
CA ASP A 99 -1.24 1.96 -3.08
C ASP A 99 -2.21 1.01 -3.81
N ILE A 100 -1.81 -0.25 -4.05
CA ILE A 100 -2.53 -1.16 -4.95
C ILE A 100 -2.97 -2.48 -4.32
N THR A 101 -2.34 -2.94 -3.22
CA THR A 101 -2.77 -4.15 -2.52
C THR A 101 -2.79 -4.03 -0.99
N LEU A 102 -3.89 -4.50 -0.39
CA LEU A 102 -3.99 -4.77 1.05
C LEU A 102 -4.88 -5.98 1.26
N THR A 103 -4.32 -7.05 1.81
CA THR A 103 -5.09 -8.27 2.14
C THR A 103 -5.35 -8.30 3.65
N PRO A 104 -6.58 -8.05 4.14
CA PRO A 104 -6.85 -7.99 5.56
C PRO A 104 -6.62 -9.35 6.26
N ASN A 105 -6.01 -9.31 7.43
CA ASN A 105 -5.82 -10.48 8.29
C ASN A 105 -7.14 -10.84 8.99
N GLY A 106 -7.53 -12.12 9.01
CA GLY A 106 -8.74 -12.61 9.68
C GLY A 106 -8.67 -12.63 11.21
N GLY A 107 -7.51 -12.35 11.80
CA GLY A 107 -7.29 -12.20 13.24
C GLY A 107 -7.25 -13.52 14.04
N GLN A 108 -7.80 -14.61 13.50
CA GLN A 108 -7.80 -15.91 14.15
C GLN A 108 -6.58 -16.75 13.71
N ALA A 109 -5.73 -17.11 14.67
CA ALA A 109 -4.56 -17.97 14.44
C ALA A 109 -4.95 -19.45 14.26
N ASP A 110 -5.73 -19.74 13.22
CA ASP A 110 -6.29 -21.06 12.89
C ASP A 110 -5.45 -21.85 11.88
N PHE A 111 -4.37 -21.26 11.36
CA PHE A 111 -3.53 -21.87 10.34
C PHE A 111 -2.04 -21.71 10.66
N ASN A 112 -1.67 -22.02 11.90
CA ASN A 112 -0.30 -21.91 12.40
C ASN A 112 0.71 -22.68 11.55
N ILE A 113 1.91 -22.14 11.42
CA ILE A 113 3.00 -22.71 10.62
C ILE A 113 3.79 -23.69 11.50
N PRO A 114 3.86 -24.98 11.14
CA PRO A 114 4.68 -25.95 11.87
C PRO A 114 6.17 -25.61 11.79
N VAL A 115 6.85 -25.61 12.94
CA VAL A 115 8.30 -25.40 13.04
C VAL A 115 9.00 -26.76 13.01
N PRO A 116 10.02 -26.96 12.15
CA PRO A 116 10.83 -28.18 12.17
C PRO A 116 11.46 -28.44 13.54
N ALA A 117 11.48 -29.69 13.97
CA ALA A 117 12.12 -30.07 15.22
C ALA A 117 13.61 -29.67 15.20
N GLY A 118 14.05 -28.97 16.24
CA GLY A 118 15.44 -28.51 16.33
C GLY A 118 15.74 -27.25 15.53
N ASP A 119 14.73 -26.55 15.01
CA ASP A 119 14.91 -25.24 14.38
C ASP A 119 15.69 -24.30 15.33
N PRO A 120 16.83 -23.74 14.91
CA PRO A 120 17.73 -23.02 15.81
C PRO A 120 17.11 -21.74 16.40
N TYR A 121 16.07 -21.19 15.77
CA TYR A 121 15.43 -19.96 16.21
C TYR A 121 14.15 -20.22 17.00
N PHE A 122 13.33 -21.17 16.53
CA PHE A 122 11.96 -21.33 17.03
C PHE A 122 11.71 -22.65 17.77
N ASP A 123 12.61 -23.64 17.66
CA ASP A 123 12.61 -24.88 18.44
C ASP A 123 14.05 -25.35 18.84
N PRO A 124 14.86 -24.51 19.49
CA PRO A 124 16.26 -24.86 19.80
C PRO A 124 16.41 -26.01 20.80
N ARG A 125 15.32 -26.41 21.46
CA ARG A 125 15.29 -27.54 22.40
C ARG A 125 14.80 -28.84 21.75
N ASN A 126 14.55 -28.82 20.45
CA ASN A 126 14.12 -29.98 19.67
C ASN A 126 12.88 -30.66 20.27
N THR A 127 11.86 -29.88 20.62
CA THR A 127 10.61 -30.41 21.19
C THR A 127 9.73 -31.06 20.12
N GLY A 128 9.83 -30.59 18.87
CA GLY A 128 9.00 -31.06 17.76
C GLY A 128 7.53 -30.62 17.84
N THR A 129 7.19 -29.70 18.74
CA THR A 129 5.80 -29.24 18.96
C THR A 129 5.59 -27.74 18.69
N GLN A 130 6.64 -27.02 18.33
CA GLN A 130 6.60 -25.57 18.16
C GLN A 130 5.84 -25.18 16.88
N THR A 131 5.13 -24.06 16.94
CA THR A 131 4.43 -23.48 15.79
C THR A 131 4.57 -21.96 15.80
N LEU A 132 4.53 -21.33 14.63
CA LEU A 132 4.40 -19.88 14.49
C LEU A 132 2.94 -19.51 14.26
N SER A 133 2.46 -18.50 14.98
CA SER A 133 1.09 -18.00 14.85
C SER A 133 0.84 -17.46 13.45
N PHE A 134 -0.19 -17.96 12.78
CA PHE A 134 -0.59 -17.47 11.47
C PHE A 134 -2.11 -17.56 11.30
N ALA A 135 -2.68 -16.48 10.77
CA ALA A 135 -4.10 -16.32 10.57
C ALA A 135 -4.38 -16.19 9.08
N ARG A 136 -5.44 -16.88 8.61
CA ARG A 136 -5.88 -16.73 7.22
C ARG A 136 -6.42 -15.33 6.97
N SER A 137 -6.25 -14.83 5.76
CA SER A 137 -6.85 -13.58 5.30
C SER A 137 -8.38 -13.60 5.38
N VAL A 138 -9.02 -12.45 5.58
CA VAL A 138 -10.49 -12.32 5.49
C VAL A 138 -10.97 -12.81 4.11
N PRO A 139 -11.98 -13.70 4.04
CA PRO A 139 -12.55 -14.11 2.76
C PRO A 139 -13.37 -12.97 2.15
N PHE A 140 -13.42 -12.89 0.81
CA PHE A 140 -14.37 -12.00 0.15
C PHE A 140 -15.82 -12.44 0.47
N PRO A 141 -16.73 -11.50 0.82
CA PRO A 141 -18.09 -11.86 1.22
C PRO A 141 -18.81 -12.71 0.16
N GLY A 142 -19.45 -13.80 0.60
CA GLY A 142 -20.15 -14.73 -0.29
C GLY A 142 -19.27 -15.74 -1.03
N SER A 143 -17.96 -15.78 -0.74
CA SER A 143 -17.03 -16.81 -1.25
C SER A 143 -16.62 -17.81 -0.16
N GLY A 144 -16.20 -19.01 -0.55
CA GLY A 144 -15.69 -20.03 0.37
C GLY A 144 -16.75 -20.85 1.11
N GLU A 145 -18.02 -20.76 0.66
CA GLU A 145 -19.14 -21.56 1.15
C GLU A 145 -19.59 -22.54 0.05
N ASP A 146 -20.24 -22.03 -1.00
CA ASP A 146 -20.69 -22.81 -2.17
C ASP A 146 -19.80 -22.59 -3.42
N SER A 147 -18.84 -21.66 -3.32
CA SER A 147 -17.89 -21.30 -4.37
C SER A 147 -16.48 -21.24 -3.78
N PRO A 148 -15.43 -21.39 -4.60
CA PRO A 148 -14.06 -21.23 -4.12
C PRO A 148 -13.85 -19.89 -3.40
N ARG A 149 -13.10 -19.93 -2.30
CA ARG A 149 -12.82 -18.76 -1.45
C ARG A 149 -11.98 -17.72 -2.20
N GLU A 150 -12.47 -16.51 -2.24
CA GLU A 150 -11.75 -15.34 -2.75
C GLU A 150 -11.20 -14.49 -1.60
N GLN A 151 -10.26 -13.59 -1.93
CA GLN A 151 -9.61 -12.70 -0.97
C GLN A 151 -9.91 -11.25 -1.36
N ILE A 152 -10.03 -10.40 -0.35
CA ILE A 152 -10.38 -8.99 -0.51
C ILE A 152 -9.10 -8.18 -0.75
N ASN A 153 -9.13 -7.28 -1.73
CA ASN A 153 -8.27 -6.11 -1.74
C ASN A 153 -8.96 -4.98 -0.97
N ALA A 154 -8.48 -4.63 0.21
CA ALA A 154 -9.12 -3.61 1.05
C ALA A 154 -8.78 -2.17 0.66
N ILE A 155 -7.91 -1.98 -0.33
CA ILE A 155 -7.58 -0.68 -0.92
C ILE A 155 -7.85 -0.70 -2.42
N THR A 156 -7.77 0.46 -3.07
CA THR A 156 -8.00 0.54 -4.52
C THR A 156 -6.95 -0.28 -5.29
N SER A 157 -7.28 -0.70 -6.51
CA SER A 157 -6.29 -1.35 -7.41
C SER A 157 -5.51 -0.33 -8.25
N TRP A 158 -5.81 0.95 -8.09
CA TRP A 158 -5.28 2.02 -8.93
C TRP A 158 -4.00 2.58 -8.34
N ILE A 159 -3.07 3.00 -9.20
CA ILE A 159 -1.97 3.86 -8.77
C ILE A 159 -2.52 5.28 -8.70
N ASP A 160 -3.23 5.61 -7.62
CA ASP A 160 -3.96 6.88 -7.46
C ASP A 160 -3.54 7.68 -6.22
N GLY A 161 -2.52 7.22 -5.51
CA GLY A 161 -2.01 7.86 -4.30
C GLY A 161 -2.84 7.57 -3.06
N SER A 162 -3.69 6.54 -3.05
CA SER A 162 -4.43 6.07 -1.89
C SER A 162 -3.54 5.80 -0.66
N MET A 163 -2.27 5.43 -0.82
CA MET A 163 -1.34 5.31 0.31
C MET A 163 -1.00 6.67 0.97
N VAL A 164 -1.20 7.78 0.26
CA VAL A 164 -1.08 9.15 0.76
C VAL A 164 -2.43 9.68 1.25
N TYR A 165 -3.52 9.40 0.52
CA TYR A 165 -4.82 10.07 0.70
C TYR A 165 -5.92 9.21 1.34
N GLY A 166 -5.71 7.91 1.50
CA GLY A 166 -6.71 6.95 1.96
C GLY A 166 -7.49 6.30 0.82
N SER A 167 -8.02 5.11 1.09
CA SER A 167 -8.91 4.35 0.19
C SER A 167 -10.41 4.55 0.50
N ASP A 168 -10.72 5.52 1.35
CA ASP A 168 -12.08 5.88 1.75
C ASP A 168 -12.14 7.36 2.17
N GLN A 169 -13.34 7.94 2.10
CA GLN A 169 -13.58 9.34 2.41
C GLN A 169 -13.24 9.70 3.86
N SER A 170 -13.53 8.81 4.82
CA SER A 170 -13.32 9.09 6.25
C SER A 170 -11.83 9.24 6.55
N ARG A 171 -10.99 8.39 5.96
CA ARG A 171 -9.54 8.48 6.10
C ARG A 171 -8.96 9.70 5.39
N ALA A 172 -9.45 10.00 4.19
CA ALA A 172 -9.07 11.21 3.47
C ALA A 172 -9.37 12.48 4.28
N ASP A 173 -10.58 12.58 4.85
CA ASP A 173 -10.98 13.71 5.69
C ASP A 173 -10.14 13.82 6.97
N ALA A 174 -9.81 12.70 7.60
CA ALA A 174 -8.97 12.69 8.80
C ALA A 174 -7.54 13.22 8.53
N LEU A 175 -7.05 13.09 7.30
CA LEU A 175 -5.72 13.54 6.88
C LEU A 175 -5.68 15.02 6.48
N ARG A 176 -6.82 15.66 6.23
CA ARG A 176 -6.89 17.04 5.71
C ARG A 176 -6.93 18.09 6.81
N SER A 177 -6.26 19.22 6.59
CA SER A 177 -6.37 20.38 7.48
C SER A 177 -7.67 21.18 7.25
N PHE A 178 -8.27 21.02 6.05
CA PHE A 178 -9.35 21.87 5.51
C PHE A 178 -8.99 23.36 5.50
N GLN A 179 -7.70 23.67 5.40
CA GLN A 179 -7.18 25.02 5.29
C GLN A 179 -6.10 25.08 4.20
N GLY A 180 -6.34 25.92 3.17
CA GLY A 180 -5.41 26.14 2.07
C GLY A 180 -5.18 24.91 1.19
N GLY A 181 -6.12 23.96 1.20
CA GLY A 181 -6.02 22.68 0.49
C GLY A 181 -4.94 21.76 1.03
N ARG A 182 -4.50 21.94 2.29
CA ARG A 182 -3.36 21.21 2.88
C ARG A 182 -3.76 19.92 3.59
N MET A 183 -2.77 19.04 3.73
CA MET A 183 -2.78 17.90 4.64
C MET A 183 -2.33 18.34 6.05
N LYS A 184 -2.84 17.69 7.09
CA LYS A 184 -2.39 17.87 8.47
C LYS A 184 -0.93 17.43 8.60
N THR A 185 -0.19 18.08 9.49
CA THR A 185 1.19 17.71 9.86
C THR A 185 1.33 17.70 11.38
N SER A 186 2.37 17.02 11.86
CA SER A 186 2.86 17.17 13.24
C SER A 186 4.13 18.02 13.27
N GLU A 187 4.76 18.15 14.45
CA GLU A 187 5.99 18.92 14.63
C GLU A 187 7.08 18.48 13.64
N GLY A 188 7.81 19.44 13.06
CA GLY A 188 8.84 19.18 12.06
C GLY A 188 8.31 18.82 10.67
N ASP A 189 7.06 19.16 10.35
CA ASP A 189 6.39 18.79 9.10
C ASP A 189 6.43 17.28 8.85
N LEU A 190 6.26 16.50 9.92
CA LEU A 190 6.09 15.06 9.85
C LEU A 190 4.62 14.72 9.62
N LEU A 191 4.33 13.44 9.33
CA LEU A 191 2.96 12.95 9.25
C LEU A 191 2.16 13.29 10.53
N PRO A 192 0.84 13.52 10.43
CA PRO A 192 0.02 13.73 11.62
C PRO A 192 -0.01 12.46 12.47
N TYR A 193 -0.20 12.59 13.78
CA TYR A 193 -0.44 11.43 14.65
C TYR A 193 -1.88 10.94 14.54
N ASN A 194 -2.11 9.65 14.78
CA ASN A 194 -3.44 9.02 14.71
C ASN A 194 -4.30 9.33 15.95
N THR A 195 -4.61 10.61 16.16
CA THR A 195 -5.44 11.09 17.27
C THR A 195 -6.90 10.68 17.15
N ASP A 196 -7.34 10.37 15.92
CA ASP A 196 -8.73 10.01 15.61
C ASP A 196 -8.98 8.50 15.79
N GLY A 197 -7.95 7.73 16.17
CA GLY A 197 -8.07 6.31 16.48
C GLY A 197 -8.44 5.44 15.28
N LEU A 198 -8.08 5.85 14.07
CA LEU A 198 -8.33 5.09 12.85
C LEU A 198 -7.50 3.80 12.84
N ALA A 199 -7.93 2.83 12.02
CA ALA A 199 -7.23 1.57 11.88
C ALA A 199 -5.79 1.79 11.39
N ASN A 200 -4.83 1.23 12.10
CA ASN A 200 -3.42 1.14 11.72
C ASN A 200 -2.91 -0.25 12.11
N GLU A 201 -1.98 -0.80 11.33
CA GLU A 201 -1.24 -1.96 11.79
C GLU A 201 -0.36 -1.59 12.99
N ASN A 202 -0.45 -2.42 14.03
CA ASN A 202 0.19 -2.15 15.31
C ASN A 202 0.56 -3.47 16.02
N PRO A 203 1.43 -4.32 15.42
CA PRO A 203 1.80 -5.61 16.01
C PRO A 203 2.54 -5.44 17.34
N THR A 204 3.17 -4.28 17.58
CA THR A 204 3.85 -3.93 18.82
C THR A 204 2.91 -3.39 19.91
N ARG A 205 1.61 -3.24 19.62
CA ARG A 205 0.55 -2.81 20.56
C ARG A 205 0.85 -1.49 21.26
N ARG A 206 1.42 -0.55 20.53
CA ARG A 206 1.68 0.82 21.02
C ARG A 206 0.36 1.58 21.20
N PRO A 207 0.35 2.67 22.00
CA PRO A 207 -0.76 3.60 21.98
C PRO A 207 -1.01 4.08 20.54
N VAL A 208 -2.26 4.02 20.06
CA VAL A 208 -2.59 4.29 18.66
C VAL A 208 -2.24 5.72 18.27
N GLU A 209 -2.41 6.65 19.20
CA GLU A 209 -2.07 8.07 19.11
C GLU A 209 -0.56 8.34 19.01
N SER A 210 0.29 7.34 19.30
CA SER A 210 1.75 7.45 19.12
C SER A 210 2.22 7.04 17.72
N LEU A 211 1.32 6.52 16.89
CA LEU A 211 1.61 6.14 15.50
C LEU A 211 1.24 7.29 14.56
N PHE A 212 1.98 7.41 13.46
CA PHE A 212 1.61 8.30 12.38
C PHE A 212 0.33 7.83 11.69
N LEU A 213 -0.44 8.78 11.18
CA LEU A 213 -1.57 8.55 10.29
C LEU A 213 -1.18 8.95 8.87
N ALA A 214 -1.37 8.03 7.94
CA ALA A 214 -1.27 8.26 6.50
C ALA A 214 -2.46 7.59 5.80
N GLY A 215 -2.47 7.62 4.46
CA GLY A 215 -3.50 6.99 3.65
C GLY A 215 -3.57 5.47 3.82
N ASP A 216 -2.43 4.79 3.90
CA ASP A 216 -2.37 3.35 4.17
C ASP A 216 -2.16 3.02 5.66
N VAL A 217 -2.75 1.90 6.10
CA VAL A 217 -2.72 1.43 7.50
C VAL A 217 -1.34 0.97 7.96
N ARG A 218 -0.41 0.66 7.02
CA ARG A 218 0.94 0.15 7.26
C ARG A 218 2.02 1.21 7.16
N ALA A 219 1.69 2.50 7.09
CA ALA A 219 2.68 3.57 6.94
C ALA A 219 3.75 3.63 8.06
N ASN A 220 3.49 2.97 9.20
CA ASN A 220 4.42 2.86 10.33
C ASN A 220 5.27 1.59 10.29
N GLU A 221 5.13 0.74 9.27
CA GLU A 221 5.75 -0.59 9.22
C GLU A 221 7.25 -0.49 9.45
N ASN A 222 7.95 0.40 8.73
CA ASN A 222 9.34 0.75 9.01
C ASN A 222 9.60 2.25 8.81
N VAL A 223 10.65 2.76 9.45
CA VAL A 223 11.01 4.19 9.43
C VAL A 223 11.26 4.72 8.02
N ALA A 224 11.89 3.93 7.13
CA ALA A 224 12.15 4.38 5.76
C ALA A 224 10.85 4.59 4.98
N LEU A 225 9.87 3.70 5.16
CA LEU A 225 8.53 3.84 4.57
C LEU A 225 7.81 5.08 5.13
N SER A 226 7.83 5.30 6.44
CA SER A 226 7.26 6.52 7.05
C SER A 226 7.90 7.80 6.49
N SER A 227 9.21 7.79 6.23
CA SER A 227 9.90 8.90 5.55
C SER A 227 9.32 9.17 4.17
N LEU A 228 9.08 8.13 3.37
CA LEU A 228 8.56 8.30 2.01
C LEU A 228 7.11 8.81 2.00
N HIS A 229 6.26 8.32 2.91
CA HIS A 229 4.93 8.92 3.15
C HIS A 229 5.04 10.40 3.54
N THR A 230 6.00 10.76 4.40
CA THR A 230 6.23 12.15 4.81
C THR A 230 6.64 13.02 3.62
N VAL A 231 7.50 12.51 2.72
CA VAL A 231 7.91 13.23 1.50
C VAL A 231 6.71 13.57 0.63
N PHE A 232 5.81 12.62 0.36
CA PHE A 232 4.64 12.88 -0.48
C PHE A 232 3.57 13.75 0.18
N MET A 233 3.43 13.69 1.51
CA MET A 233 2.61 14.65 2.25
C MET A 233 3.19 16.07 2.13
N ARG A 234 4.51 16.23 2.26
CA ARG A 234 5.18 17.52 2.09
C ARG A 234 5.06 18.05 0.66
N GLU A 235 5.19 17.18 -0.34
CA GLU A 235 5.01 17.57 -1.74
C GLU A 235 3.57 18.02 -2.03
N HIS A 236 2.57 17.34 -1.47
CA HIS A 236 1.19 17.82 -1.53
C HIS A 236 1.05 19.23 -0.96
N ASN A 237 1.59 19.47 0.24
CA ASN A 237 1.50 20.78 0.89
C ASN A 237 2.26 21.87 0.12
N ARG A 238 3.42 21.54 -0.46
CA ARG A 238 4.18 22.45 -1.34
C ARG A 238 3.37 22.85 -2.57
N LEU A 239 2.72 21.88 -3.21
CA LEU A 239 1.84 22.12 -4.37
C LEU A 239 0.59 22.91 -3.99
N ALA A 240 -0.03 22.61 -2.85
CA ALA A 240 -1.19 23.34 -2.35
C ALA A 240 -0.86 24.83 -2.10
N ASP A 241 0.32 25.12 -1.54
CA ASP A 241 0.80 26.49 -1.35
C ASP A 241 1.01 27.22 -2.68
N GLU A 242 1.67 26.57 -3.65
CA GLU A 242 1.91 27.12 -4.99
C GLU A 242 0.59 27.42 -5.72
N ILE A 243 -0.34 26.45 -5.72
CA ILE A 243 -1.66 26.59 -6.34
C ILE A 243 -2.46 27.73 -5.70
N SER A 244 -2.44 27.83 -4.37
CA SER A 244 -3.16 28.87 -3.62
C SER A 244 -2.59 30.26 -3.90
N GLN A 245 -1.27 30.37 -4.04
CA GLN A 245 -0.59 31.64 -4.37
C GLN A 245 -0.94 32.10 -5.79
N ASP A 246 -0.93 31.18 -6.75
CA ASP A 246 -1.19 31.48 -8.15
C ASP A 246 -2.68 31.68 -8.47
N ASN A 247 -3.58 31.13 -7.65
CA ASN A 247 -5.03 31.15 -7.86
C ASN A 247 -5.77 31.50 -6.55
N PRO A 248 -5.69 32.75 -6.06
CA PRO A 248 -6.26 33.14 -4.76
C PRO A 248 -7.80 33.03 -4.67
N GLU A 249 -8.48 32.84 -5.79
CA GLU A 249 -9.94 32.67 -5.86
C GLU A 249 -10.43 31.24 -5.59
N LEU A 250 -9.52 30.26 -5.56
CA LEU A 250 -9.88 28.87 -5.28
C LEU A 250 -10.22 28.68 -3.81
N ASP A 251 -11.22 27.83 -3.55
CA ASP A 251 -11.49 27.34 -2.21
C ASP A 251 -10.54 26.18 -1.83
N ASP A 252 -10.58 25.80 -0.54
CA ASP A 252 -9.78 24.72 0.03
C ASP A 252 -9.85 23.42 -0.78
N GLU A 253 -11.06 23.03 -1.15
CA GLU A 253 -11.32 21.79 -1.86
C GLU A 253 -10.73 21.82 -3.28
N ALA A 254 -10.89 22.93 -4.00
CA ALA A 254 -10.32 23.10 -5.32
C ALA A 254 -8.78 23.05 -5.32
N VAL A 255 -8.13 23.63 -4.30
CA VAL A 255 -6.68 23.53 -4.12
C VAL A 255 -6.28 22.08 -3.81
N TYR A 256 -6.93 21.45 -2.83
CA TYR A 256 -6.64 20.09 -2.40
C TYR A 256 -6.73 19.09 -3.56
N GLN A 257 -7.82 19.12 -4.34
CA GLN A 257 -8.01 18.16 -5.44
C GLN A 257 -7.01 18.38 -6.58
N ARG A 258 -6.55 19.61 -6.81
CA ARG A 258 -5.49 19.90 -7.79
C ARG A 258 -4.14 19.36 -7.32
N ALA A 259 -3.77 19.60 -6.05
CA ALA A 259 -2.54 19.07 -5.46
C ALA A 259 -2.56 17.53 -5.45
N ARG A 260 -3.67 16.91 -5.02
CA ARG A 260 -3.88 15.45 -5.06
C ARG A 260 -3.71 14.87 -6.46
N LYS A 261 -4.31 15.50 -7.48
CA LYS A 261 -4.17 15.09 -8.88
C LYS A 261 -2.71 15.12 -9.35
N MET A 262 -1.96 16.17 -9.00
CA MET A 262 -0.55 16.31 -9.39
C MET A 262 0.34 15.28 -8.71
N VAL A 263 0.14 15.03 -7.41
CA VAL A 263 0.87 13.98 -6.67
C VAL A 263 0.58 12.59 -7.23
N GLY A 264 -0.68 12.25 -7.52
CA GLY A 264 -1.02 10.99 -8.17
C GLY A 264 -0.32 10.82 -9.52
N ALA A 265 -0.22 11.90 -10.32
CA ALA A 265 0.53 11.88 -11.58
C ALA A 265 2.04 11.72 -11.36
N GLN A 266 2.63 12.31 -10.33
CA GLN A 266 4.05 12.12 -9.98
C GLN A 266 4.33 10.66 -9.61
N ILE A 267 3.48 10.04 -8.78
CA ILE A 267 3.60 8.64 -8.38
C ILE A 267 3.53 7.72 -9.61
N GLN A 268 2.56 7.94 -10.50
CA GLN A 268 2.44 7.20 -11.76
C GLN A 268 3.69 7.39 -12.65
N ALA A 269 4.16 8.63 -12.80
CA ALA A 269 5.32 8.93 -13.63
C ALA A 269 6.60 8.27 -13.11
N ILE A 270 6.90 8.39 -11.81
CA ILE A 270 8.05 7.72 -11.19
C ILE A 270 7.93 6.20 -11.35
N THR A 271 6.73 5.65 -11.16
CA THR A 271 6.50 4.21 -11.28
C THR A 271 6.79 3.70 -12.70
N PHE A 272 6.17 4.29 -13.71
CA PHE A 272 6.25 3.80 -15.09
C PHE A 272 7.54 4.20 -15.82
N ASN A 273 8.13 5.36 -15.50
CA ASN A 273 9.30 5.87 -16.23
C ASN A 273 10.64 5.58 -15.53
N GLU A 274 10.65 5.30 -14.22
CA GLU A 274 11.88 5.11 -13.46
C GLU A 274 11.93 3.74 -12.77
N PHE A 275 10.95 3.45 -11.91
CA PHE A 275 10.95 2.24 -11.08
C PHE A 275 10.81 0.96 -11.91
N LEU A 276 9.78 0.85 -12.76
CA LEU A 276 9.56 -0.34 -13.58
C LEU A 276 10.72 -0.59 -14.56
N PRO A 277 11.27 0.41 -15.27
CA PRO A 277 12.48 0.23 -16.07
C PRO A 277 13.70 -0.21 -15.26
N ALA A 278 13.94 0.35 -14.07
CA ALA A 278 15.04 -0.09 -13.21
C ALA A 278 14.88 -1.56 -12.77
N LEU A 279 13.65 -1.96 -12.43
CA LEU A 279 13.34 -3.31 -11.94
C LEU A 279 13.35 -4.35 -13.08
N LEU A 280 12.68 -4.06 -14.18
CA LEU A 280 12.36 -5.01 -15.25
C LEU A 280 13.24 -4.84 -16.51
N GLY A 281 13.86 -3.69 -16.68
CA GLY A 281 14.65 -3.29 -17.85
C GLY A 281 13.90 -2.28 -18.76
N ASP A 282 14.67 -1.51 -19.54
CA ASP A 282 14.21 -0.32 -20.29
C ASP A 282 13.02 -0.52 -21.25
N ASN A 283 12.73 -1.75 -21.66
CA ASN A 283 11.67 -2.06 -22.64
C ASN A 283 10.61 -3.02 -22.08
N ALA A 284 10.53 -3.16 -20.76
CA ALA A 284 9.58 -4.08 -20.14
C ALA A 284 8.12 -3.62 -20.26
N ILE A 285 7.88 -2.30 -20.32
CA ILE A 285 6.56 -1.71 -20.48
C ILE A 285 6.47 -1.04 -21.85
N PRO A 286 5.48 -1.37 -22.70
CA PRO A 286 5.30 -0.73 -24.00
C PRO A 286 4.85 0.73 -23.85
N GLU A 287 5.07 1.54 -24.89
CA GLU A 287 4.55 2.91 -24.95
C GLU A 287 3.03 2.95 -24.75
N TYR A 288 2.57 3.96 -24.01
CA TYR A 288 1.15 4.12 -23.72
C TYR A 288 0.35 4.47 -24.98
N THR A 289 -0.65 3.64 -25.30
CA THR A 289 -1.48 3.80 -26.52
C THR A 289 -2.84 4.46 -26.25
N GLY A 290 -3.08 4.95 -25.03
CA GLY A 290 -4.36 5.51 -24.62
C GLY A 290 -5.19 4.57 -23.73
N TYR A 291 -6.24 5.12 -23.13
CA TYR A 291 -7.15 4.40 -22.25
C TYR A 291 -8.00 3.40 -23.04
N ASN A 292 -8.07 2.16 -22.55
CA ASN A 292 -8.95 1.13 -23.07
C ASN A 292 -9.95 0.72 -21.98
N PRO A 293 -11.25 0.98 -22.13
CA PRO A 293 -12.27 0.64 -21.13
C PRO A 293 -12.51 -0.87 -20.99
N GLU A 294 -12.00 -1.70 -21.90
CA GLU A 294 -12.14 -3.15 -21.86
C GLU A 294 -11.06 -3.85 -21.01
N VAL A 295 -10.03 -3.13 -20.56
CA VAL A 295 -8.95 -3.69 -19.72
C VAL A 295 -9.44 -3.80 -18.27
N ASP A 296 -9.32 -5.00 -17.70
CA ASP A 296 -9.52 -5.25 -16.28
C ASP A 296 -8.23 -4.88 -15.49
N PRO A 297 -8.27 -3.83 -14.66
CA PRO A 297 -7.15 -3.35 -13.84
C PRO A 297 -7.07 -4.05 -12.48
N THR A 298 -8.00 -4.96 -12.16
CA THR A 298 -8.05 -5.62 -10.86
C THR A 298 -6.75 -6.35 -10.60
N ILE A 299 -6.14 -6.10 -9.44
CA ILE A 299 -4.92 -6.80 -9.05
C ILE A 299 -5.20 -8.29 -8.93
N SER A 300 -4.34 -9.12 -9.52
CA SER A 300 -4.46 -10.57 -9.39
C SER A 300 -3.95 -11.06 -8.04
N ASN A 301 -4.56 -12.13 -7.54
CA ASN A 301 -4.16 -12.78 -6.31
C ASN A 301 -2.70 -13.27 -6.37
N GLU A 302 -2.27 -13.77 -7.53
CA GLU A 302 -0.89 -14.19 -7.79
C GLU A 302 0.10 -13.02 -7.75
N PHE A 303 -0.30 -11.84 -8.24
CA PHE A 303 0.50 -10.63 -8.13
C PHE A 303 0.67 -10.21 -6.66
N ALA A 304 -0.45 -10.04 -5.94
CA ALA A 304 -0.47 -9.56 -4.54
C ALA A 304 0.19 -10.54 -3.55
N THR A 305 0.08 -11.85 -3.80
CA THR A 305 0.53 -12.88 -2.86
C THR A 305 1.92 -13.42 -3.18
N ALA A 306 2.33 -13.43 -4.45
CA ALA A 306 3.57 -14.07 -4.88
C ALA A 306 4.49 -13.14 -5.67
N ALA A 307 4.06 -12.64 -6.83
CA ALA A 307 4.98 -11.98 -7.76
C ALA A 307 5.56 -10.68 -7.19
N TYR A 308 4.72 -9.83 -6.61
CA TYR A 308 5.15 -8.53 -6.10
C TYR A 308 5.81 -8.60 -4.70
N ARG A 309 5.82 -9.80 -4.10
CA ARG A 309 6.63 -10.10 -2.89
C ARG A 309 8.12 -10.25 -3.19
N LEU A 310 8.52 -10.13 -4.47
CA LEU A 310 9.92 -9.97 -4.89
C LEU A 310 10.63 -8.90 -4.05
N GLY A 311 9.95 -7.83 -3.64
CA GLY A 311 10.50 -6.78 -2.78
C GLY A 311 11.25 -7.30 -1.55
N HIS A 312 10.79 -8.39 -0.93
CA HIS A 312 11.40 -8.94 0.27
C HIS A 312 12.82 -9.50 0.06
N THR A 313 13.18 -9.88 -1.18
CA THR A 313 14.57 -10.29 -1.49
C THR A 313 15.53 -9.11 -1.65
N MET A 314 15.00 -7.89 -1.77
CA MET A 314 15.78 -6.67 -2.02
C MET A 314 15.98 -5.83 -0.76
N ILE A 315 15.35 -6.21 0.36
CA ILE A 315 15.45 -5.50 1.63
C ILE A 315 16.88 -5.60 2.15
N GLU A 316 17.45 -4.46 2.50
CA GLU A 316 18.77 -4.38 3.12
C GLU A 316 18.69 -4.67 4.63
N ASN A 317 19.79 -5.16 5.21
CA ASN A 317 19.87 -5.38 6.66
C ASN A 317 19.80 -4.08 7.48
N LYS A 318 20.11 -2.94 6.84
CA LYS A 318 20.18 -1.63 7.49
C LYS A 318 19.49 -0.56 6.66
N ILE A 319 18.96 0.45 7.34
CA ILE A 319 18.59 1.73 6.78
C ILE A 319 19.76 2.68 7.02
N TRP A 320 20.40 3.08 5.92
CA TRP A 320 21.48 4.05 5.93
C TRP A 320 20.98 5.43 6.32
N ARG A 321 21.68 6.09 7.24
CA ARG A 321 21.30 7.44 7.70
C ARG A 321 22.45 8.40 7.49
N ASN A 322 22.26 9.31 6.54
CA ASN A 322 23.27 10.30 6.16
C ASN A 322 22.80 11.72 6.47
N GLU A 323 23.76 12.59 6.74
CA GLU A 323 23.59 14.03 6.75
C GLU A 323 23.36 14.57 5.33
N VAL A 324 22.93 15.83 5.21
CA VAL A 324 22.76 16.51 3.91
C VAL A 324 24.07 16.56 3.12
N THR A 325 25.22 16.50 3.80
CA THR A 325 26.55 16.43 3.18
C THR A 325 26.86 15.08 2.53
N GLY A 326 26.05 14.05 2.78
CA GLY A 326 26.28 12.67 2.36
C GLY A 326 27.10 11.84 3.35
N GLU A 327 27.59 12.45 4.43
CA GLU A 327 28.34 11.74 5.47
C GLU A 327 27.39 10.95 6.41
N PRO A 328 27.82 9.79 6.95
CA PRO A 328 27.02 9.06 7.92
C PRO A 328 26.69 9.90 9.16
N ARG A 329 25.46 9.77 9.65
CA ARG A 329 25.03 10.43 10.88
C ARG A 329 25.81 9.92 12.09
N PRO A 330 26.14 10.78 13.10
CA PRO A 330 26.79 10.35 14.33
C PRO A 330 26.04 9.26 15.09
N GLU A 331 24.70 9.22 14.96
CA GLU A 331 23.84 8.21 15.57
C GLU A 331 23.91 6.84 14.87
N GLY A 332 24.63 6.72 13.75
CA GLY A 332 24.85 5.48 12.98
C GLY A 332 23.65 5.06 12.12
N ASP A 333 23.74 3.90 11.47
CA ASP A 333 22.64 3.31 10.70
C ASP A 333 21.64 2.57 11.61
N LEU A 334 20.41 2.34 11.13
CA LEU A 334 19.43 1.52 11.84
C LEU A 334 19.39 0.11 11.26
N GLU A 335 19.51 -0.92 12.09
CA GLU A 335 19.19 -2.29 11.67
C GLU A 335 17.69 -2.38 11.34
N ILE A 336 17.33 -3.04 10.24
CA ILE A 336 15.94 -3.09 9.76
C ILE A 336 15.00 -3.70 10.81
N LYS A 337 15.47 -4.74 11.53
CA LYS A 337 14.74 -5.39 12.63
C LYS A 337 14.37 -4.42 13.76
N ASP A 338 15.17 -3.38 13.95
CA ASP A 338 14.98 -2.37 15.01
C ASP A 338 14.22 -1.15 14.48
N ALA A 339 13.96 -1.06 13.17
CA ALA A 339 13.22 0.02 12.53
C ALA A 339 11.71 -0.28 12.40
N PHE A 340 11.28 -1.52 12.65
CA PHE A 340 9.87 -1.88 12.52
C PHE A 340 8.99 -1.20 13.58
N PHE A 341 7.88 -0.59 13.17
CA PHE A 341 6.88 0.06 14.05
C PHE A 341 7.47 1.00 15.11
N SER A 342 8.50 1.75 14.70
CA SER A 342 9.30 2.64 15.55
C SER A 342 9.30 4.10 15.04
N PRO A 343 8.13 4.77 14.93
CA PRO A 343 8.01 6.12 14.37
C PRO A 343 8.88 7.18 15.07
N GLU A 344 9.23 6.98 16.34
CA GLU A 344 10.13 7.84 17.12
C GLU A 344 11.59 7.83 16.65
N LYS A 345 11.96 6.93 15.73
CA LYS A 345 13.31 6.82 15.15
C LYS A 345 13.46 7.58 13.83
N LEU A 346 12.36 8.16 13.33
CA LEU A 346 12.35 9.13 12.24
C LEU A 346 13.00 10.43 12.74
#